data_AF-K7ZFN8-F1
#
_entry.id   AF-K7ZFN8-F1
#
_cell.length_a   1.000
_cell.length_b   1.000
_cell.length_c   1.000
_cell.angle_alpha   90.00
_cell.angle_beta   90.00
_cell.angle_gamma   90.00
#
_symmetry.space_group_name_H-M   'P 1'
#
loop_
_entity.id
_entity.type
_entity.pdbx_description
1 polymer ?
#
loop_
_entity_poly.entity_id
_entity_poly.type
_entity_poly.pdbx_seq_one_letter_code
_entity_poly.pdbx_strand_id
1 'polypeptide(L)'
;MKYNGPEGVCMQGEVQEPDQDQLQKGAFDEGFIEDDLNPRSKTSLRMNYEAQVTVIQRQIGNLEQIRGDLGLSQRKISQLLMVDPSSWTRWVKQGDEAPPHIWRALQWYLALREKIPGLTPNYFLGSSPQVLHQRALQEVDLERQARREEIEKLSLELRGVFSEREKLKSELQELKKDLKFHRNISIVVLLIGLAWAGVFFFWKGL
;
A
#
# COMPACT_ATOMS: atom_id res chain seq x y z
N MET A 1 63.95 10.36 -26.28
CA MET A 1 64.40 11.67 -26.78
C MET A 1 64.08 12.72 -25.73
N LYS A 2 65.12 13.25 -25.08
CA LYS A 2 65.06 14.43 -24.20
C LYS A 2 65.60 15.60 -25.01
N TYR A 3 64.89 16.73 -25.04
CA TYR A 3 65.52 18.04 -25.22
C TYR A 3 64.72 19.09 -24.43
N ASN A 4 65.43 19.73 -23.51
CA ASN A 4 65.12 20.96 -22.80
C ASN A 4 65.36 22.16 -23.72
N GLY A 5 64.74 23.32 -23.44
CA GLY A 5 65.28 24.61 -23.85
C GLY A 5 64.29 25.77 -23.75
N PRO A 6 64.74 27.00 -23.41
CA PRO A 6 64.08 27.83 -22.40
C PRO A 6 63.64 29.23 -22.86
N GLU A 7 63.09 29.95 -21.88
CA GLU A 7 62.69 31.36 -21.75
C GLU A 7 63.39 32.41 -22.64
N GLY A 8 62.60 33.43 -23.01
CA GLY A 8 63.07 34.69 -23.59
C GLY A 8 62.07 35.83 -23.34
N VAL A 9 62.37 36.65 -22.33
CA VAL A 9 61.80 37.99 -22.06
C VAL A 9 62.68 39.04 -22.75
N CYS A 10 62.16 40.29 -22.89
CA CYS A 10 62.82 41.59 -23.21
C CYS A 10 62.53 42.10 -24.65
N MET A 11 62.17 43.35 -25.01
CA MET A 11 62.07 44.70 -24.39
C MET A 11 61.27 45.60 -25.39
N GLN A 12 60.32 46.44 -24.94
CA GLN A 12 60.35 47.93 -24.83
C GLN A 12 60.31 48.81 -26.10
N GLY A 13 59.57 49.93 -25.97
CA GLY A 13 59.60 51.15 -26.79
C GLY A 13 58.19 51.74 -26.99
N GLU A 14 57.62 52.48 -26.03
CA GLU A 14 57.60 53.98 -25.90
C GLU A 14 56.74 54.68 -26.99
N VAL A 15 55.94 55.75 -26.83
CA VAL A 15 55.54 56.76 -25.80
C VAL A 15 54.40 57.54 -26.52
N GLN A 16 53.28 58.00 -25.94
CA GLN A 16 53.13 59.34 -25.34
C GLN A 16 51.72 59.57 -24.72
N GLU A 17 51.76 60.19 -23.54
CA GLU A 17 50.78 60.78 -22.59
C GLU A 17 49.79 61.85 -23.15
N PRO A 18 48.98 62.56 -22.31
CA PRO A 18 48.31 62.21 -21.03
C PRO A 18 46.82 62.63 -21.02
N ASP A 19 46.06 62.28 -19.98
CA ASP A 19 45.10 63.24 -19.41
C ASP A 19 45.02 63.08 -17.89
N GLN A 20 45.16 64.22 -17.23
CA GLN A 20 45.17 64.48 -15.79
C GLN A 20 43.71 64.39 -15.31
N ASP A 21 43.38 63.71 -14.20
CA ASP A 21 43.43 64.33 -12.87
C ASP A 21 43.50 63.26 -11.76
N GLN A 22 44.62 63.29 -11.06
CA GLN A 22 44.71 62.98 -9.63
C GLN A 22 44.11 64.20 -8.86
N LEU A 23 43.71 64.22 -7.59
CA LEU A 23 44.04 63.43 -6.41
C LEU A 23 43.13 63.93 -5.26
N GLN A 24 42.89 63.07 -4.26
CA GLN A 24 42.67 63.30 -2.81
C GLN A 24 41.45 62.50 -2.36
N LYS A 25 41.56 61.31 -1.75
CA LYS A 25 42.38 60.83 -0.62
C LYS A 25 41.96 61.45 0.72
N GLY A 26 41.15 60.68 1.44
CA GLY A 26 40.94 60.69 2.90
C GLY A 26 40.19 59.40 3.24
N ALA A 27 40.87 58.26 3.45
CA ALA A 27 41.48 57.88 4.72
C ALA A 27 40.50 58.05 5.90
N PHE A 28 39.64 57.05 6.12
CA PHE A 28 39.23 56.61 7.45
C PHE A 28 39.02 55.08 7.37
N ASP A 29 40.04 54.37 7.84
CA ASP A 29 39.92 53.00 8.34
C ASP A 29 39.30 53.07 9.75
N GLU A 30 38.75 51.94 10.21
CA GLU A 30 38.00 51.68 11.45
C GLU A 30 36.46 51.66 11.34
N GLY A 31 35.89 50.45 11.41
CA GLY A 31 34.49 50.26 11.76
C GLY A 31 33.83 49.01 11.20
N PHE A 32 34.25 47.85 11.66
CA PHE A 32 33.46 46.62 11.67
C PHE A 32 32.11 46.89 12.37
N ILE A 33 31.03 47.13 11.63
CA ILE A 33 29.66 47.04 12.15
C ILE A 33 28.79 46.31 11.12
N GLU A 34 28.27 45.18 11.59
CA GLU A 34 27.27 44.31 10.98
C GLU A 34 26.08 45.11 10.42
N ASP A 35 25.87 45.12 9.11
CA ASP A 35 24.61 45.56 8.51
C ASP A 35 23.69 44.36 8.22
N ASP A 36 23.36 43.65 9.31
CA ASP A 36 22.51 42.46 9.36
C ASP A 36 21.00 42.80 9.36
N LEU A 37 20.60 43.97 8.85
CA LEU A 37 19.23 44.50 9.01
C LEU A 37 18.69 45.19 7.75
N ASN A 38 18.81 44.55 6.58
CA ASN A 38 17.85 44.82 5.51
C ASN A 38 16.76 43.73 5.50
N PRO A 39 15.66 43.87 6.26
CA PRO A 39 14.53 42.96 6.16
C PRO A 39 13.85 43.24 4.82
N ARG A 40 14.39 42.68 3.75
CA ARG A 40 13.72 42.62 2.46
C ARG A 40 12.37 41.97 2.74
N SER A 41 11.32 42.79 2.74
CA SER A 41 9.99 42.41 3.22
C SER A 41 9.61 41.07 2.60
N LYS A 42 9.54 40.02 3.44
CA LYS A 42 9.23 38.68 2.96
C LYS A 42 7.89 38.76 2.23
N THR A 43 7.80 38.13 1.06
CA THR A 43 6.52 38.05 0.36
C THR A 43 5.49 37.36 1.26
N SER A 44 4.23 37.78 1.18
CA SER A 44 3.14 37.15 1.94
C SER A 44 3.11 35.63 1.77
N LEU A 45 3.40 35.17 0.55
CA LEU A 45 3.51 33.75 0.22
C LEU A 45 4.62 33.05 1.01
N ARG A 46 5.81 33.65 1.10
CA ARG A 46 6.93 33.08 1.87
C ARG A 46 6.59 32.98 3.35
N MET A 47 5.98 34.02 3.92
CA MET A 47 5.54 34.01 5.32
C MET A 47 4.53 32.91 5.58
N ASN A 48 3.56 32.70 4.67
CA ASN A 48 2.58 31.63 4.80
C ASN A 48 3.21 30.24 4.76
N TYR A 49 4.24 30.03 3.94
CA TYR A 49 4.93 28.75 3.89
C TYR A 49 5.80 28.50 5.13
N GLU A 50 6.52 29.51 5.60
CA GLU A 50 7.30 29.43 6.84
C GLU A 50 6.38 29.10 8.03
N ALA A 51 5.22 29.77 8.13
CA ALA A 51 4.23 29.49 9.16
C ALA A 51 3.68 28.05 9.06
N GLN A 52 3.38 27.55 7.86
CA GLN A 52 2.95 26.16 7.65
C GLN A 52 4.01 25.16 8.14
N VAL A 53 5.29 25.41 7.83
CA VAL A 53 6.39 24.56 8.29
C VAL A 53 6.43 24.51 9.81
N THR A 54 6.34 25.66 10.49
CA THR A 54 6.33 25.69 11.96
C THR A 54 5.16 24.91 12.56
N VAL A 55 3.98 24.98 11.96
CA VAL A 55 2.81 24.20 12.42
C VAL A 55 3.05 22.71 12.20
N ILE A 56 3.52 22.31 11.02
CA ILE A 56 3.79 20.90 10.69
C ILE A 56 4.87 20.34 11.64
N GLN A 57 5.98 21.05 11.83
CA GLN A 57 7.06 20.67 12.75
C GLN A 57 6.54 20.39 14.17
N ARG A 58 5.62 21.23 14.69
CA ARG A 58 5.00 20.99 16.00
C ARG A 58 4.11 19.74 16.04
N GLN A 59 3.55 19.32 14.91
CA GLN A 59 2.67 18.15 14.83
C GLN A 59 3.44 16.84 14.67
N ILE A 60 4.45 16.82 13.79
CA ILE A 60 5.13 15.57 13.38
C ILE A 60 6.54 15.43 13.97
N GLY A 61 7.10 16.48 14.59
CA GLY A 61 8.42 16.48 15.21
C GLY A 61 9.56 16.83 14.25
N ASN A 62 10.78 16.42 14.64
CA ASN A 62 12.02 16.74 13.93
C ASN A 62 12.31 15.75 12.78
N LEU A 63 13.10 16.15 11.79
CA LEU A 63 13.38 15.30 10.62
C LEU A 63 14.05 13.97 11.01
N GLU A 64 15.00 14.02 11.93
CA GLU A 64 15.68 12.81 12.42
C GLU A 64 14.79 11.92 13.28
N GLN A 65 13.86 12.50 14.04
CA GLN A 65 12.87 11.72 14.79
C GLN A 65 11.94 10.97 13.84
N ILE A 66 11.38 11.67 12.84
CA ILE A 66 10.53 11.07 11.81
C ILE A 66 11.29 9.94 11.09
N ARG A 67 12.55 10.16 10.73
CA ARG A 67 13.39 9.11 10.11
C ARG A 67 13.53 7.89 11.01
N GLY A 68 13.76 8.11 12.31
CA GLY A 68 13.84 7.07 13.33
C GLY A 68 12.54 6.27 13.46
N ASP A 69 11.41 6.96 13.53
CA ASP A 69 10.06 6.36 13.65
C ASP A 69 9.66 5.53 12.43
N LEU A 70 10.17 5.92 11.26
CA LEU A 70 10.01 5.17 10.02
C LEU A 70 11.00 4.01 9.89
N GLY A 71 12.03 3.93 10.75
CA GLY A 71 13.09 2.93 10.66
C GLY A 71 13.90 3.02 9.37
N LEU A 72 14.00 4.22 8.77
CA LEU A 72 14.63 4.41 7.47
C LEU A 72 16.07 4.89 7.57
N SER A 73 16.91 4.38 6.65
CA SER A 73 18.22 4.99 6.43
C SER A 73 18.06 6.33 5.71
N GLN A 74 19.03 7.21 5.87
CA GLN A 74 19.07 8.50 5.19
C GLN A 74 18.88 8.37 3.68
N ARG A 75 19.55 7.38 3.06
CA ARG A 75 19.43 7.13 1.63
C ARG A 75 18.01 6.76 1.23
N LYS A 76 17.33 5.93 2.03
CA LYS A 76 15.95 5.50 1.77
C LYS A 76 14.93 6.63 1.96
N ILE A 77 15.05 7.44 3.00
CA ILE A 77 14.14 8.59 3.19
C ILE A 77 14.34 9.65 2.10
N SER A 78 15.59 9.85 1.65
CA SER A 78 15.89 10.75 0.54
C SER A 78 15.29 10.23 -0.78
N GLN A 79 15.36 8.92 -1.03
CA GLN A 79 14.69 8.29 -2.17
C GLN A 79 13.16 8.41 -2.10
N LEU A 80 12.58 8.21 -0.91
CA LEU A 80 11.13 8.34 -0.68
C LEU A 80 10.63 9.76 -1.00
N LEU A 81 11.42 10.76 -0.60
CA LEU A 81 11.13 12.18 -0.83
C LEU A 81 11.61 12.68 -2.19
N MET A 82 12.28 11.84 -2.98
CA MET A 82 12.88 12.17 -4.28
C MET A 82 13.89 13.34 -4.21
N VAL A 83 14.74 13.34 -3.17
CA VAL A 83 15.77 14.36 -2.93
C VAL A 83 17.16 13.73 -2.83
N ASP A 84 18.20 14.56 -2.97
CA ASP A 84 19.58 14.14 -2.79
C ASP A 84 19.89 13.89 -1.29
N PRO A 85 20.57 12.80 -0.92
CA PRO A 85 21.01 12.54 0.45
C PRO A 85 21.79 13.70 1.09
N SER A 86 22.60 14.42 0.31
CA SER A 86 23.34 15.60 0.79
C SER A 86 22.42 16.72 1.26
N SER A 87 21.27 16.92 0.59
CA SER A 87 20.27 17.92 0.98
C SER A 87 19.67 17.59 2.34
N TRP A 88 19.33 16.31 2.56
CA TRP A 88 18.87 15.83 3.87
C TRP A 88 19.88 16.14 4.98
N THR A 89 21.16 15.81 4.77
CA THR A 89 22.22 16.11 5.76
C THR A 89 22.28 17.59 6.09
N ARG A 90 22.14 18.46 5.07
CA ARG A 90 22.22 19.91 5.25
C ARG A 90 21.06 20.42 6.10
N TRP A 91 19.82 19.98 5.82
CA TRP A 91 18.64 20.41 6.59
C TRP A 91 18.75 19.99 8.05
N VAL A 92 19.15 18.75 8.31
CA VAL A 92 19.33 18.25 9.67
C VAL A 92 20.42 19.03 10.41
N LYS A 93 21.54 19.35 9.76
CA LYS A 93 22.63 20.14 10.37
C LYS A 93 22.24 21.59 10.64
N GLN A 94 21.36 22.17 9.82
CA GLN A 94 20.88 23.55 9.95
C GLN A 94 19.63 23.66 10.84
N GLY A 95 19.42 22.71 11.77
CA GLY A 95 18.30 22.78 12.70
C GLY A 95 16.94 22.49 12.04
N ASP A 96 16.89 21.50 11.16
CA ASP A 96 15.68 21.03 10.47
C ASP A 96 15.07 22.06 9.48
N GLU A 97 15.92 22.89 8.88
CA GLU A 97 15.54 23.90 7.89
C GLU A 97 15.33 23.29 6.48
N ALA A 98 14.38 22.35 6.37
CA ALA A 98 13.96 21.79 5.10
C ALA A 98 12.91 22.67 4.38
N PRO A 99 12.88 22.66 3.03
CA PRO A 99 11.87 23.38 2.27
C PRO A 99 10.42 22.98 2.64
N PRO A 100 9.45 23.90 2.48
CA PRO A 100 8.05 23.66 2.87
C PRO A 100 7.39 22.43 2.24
N HIS A 101 7.73 22.13 0.99
CA HIS A 101 7.18 20.97 0.28
C HIS A 101 7.65 19.64 0.87
N ILE A 102 8.84 19.59 1.47
CA ILE A 102 9.38 18.38 2.12
C ILE A 102 8.59 18.05 3.37
N TRP A 103 8.34 19.05 4.21
CA TRP A 103 7.48 18.93 5.39
C TRP A 103 6.07 18.46 5.02
N ARG A 104 5.51 19.03 3.95
CA ARG A 104 4.18 18.65 3.48
C ARG A 104 4.13 17.22 2.93
N ALA A 105 5.16 16.80 2.19
CA ALA A 105 5.27 15.43 1.68
C ALA A 105 5.38 14.42 2.84
N LEU A 106 6.18 14.71 3.87
CA LEU A 106 6.27 13.89 5.07
C LEU A 106 4.93 13.79 5.81
N GLN A 107 4.23 14.92 5.97
CA GLN A 107 2.89 14.93 6.57
C GLN A 107 1.91 14.03 5.81
N TRP A 108 1.89 14.12 4.47
CA TRP A 108 1.04 13.26 3.64
C TRP A 108 1.41 11.79 3.76
N TYR A 109 2.70 11.47 3.78
CA TYR A 109 3.17 10.10 3.94
C TYR A 109 2.72 9.50 5.28
N LEU A 110 2.86 10.25 6.38
CA LEU A 110 2.43 9.80 7.70
C LEU A 110 0.90 9.61 7.77
N ALA A 111 0.13 10.55 7.22
CA ALA A 111 -1.32 10.43 7.14
C ALA A 111 -1.76 9.22 6.30
N LEU A 112 -1.06 8.94 5.19
CA LEU A 112 -1.35 7.80 4.34
C LEU A 112 -1.06 6.46 5.05
N ARG A 113 0.04 6.40 5.81
CA ARG A 113 0.38 5.23 6.63
C ARG A 113 -0.67 4.95 7.71
N GLU A 114 -1.25 6.00 8.30
CA GLU A 114 -2.32 5.86 9.29
C GLU A 114 -3.62 5.28 8.69
N LYS A 115 -3.97 5.70 7.46
CA LYS A 115 -5.19 5.24 6.77
C LYS A 115 -5.06 3.85 6.17
N ILE A 116 -3.86 3.43 5.78
CA ILE A 116 -3.60 2.14 5.12
C ILE A 116 -2.63 1.33 5.98
N PRO A 117 -3.14 0.55 6.96
CA PRO A 117 -2.28 -0.29 7.80
C PRO A 117 -1.56 -1.32 6.92
N GLY A 118 -0.24 -1.40 7.02
CA GLY A 118 0.61 -2.29 6.19
C GLY A 118 1.32 -1.61 5.03
N LEU A 119 1.08 -0.31 4.78
CA LEU A 119 1.85 0.46 3.80
C LEU A 119 3.29 0.64 4.29
N THR A 120 4.19 -0.21 3.79
CA THR A 120 5.62 -0.13 4.14
C THR A 120 6.35 0.87 3.23
N PRO A 121 7.41 1.54 3.71
CA PRO A 121 8.26 2.36 2.85
C PRO A 121 8.81 1.60 1.63
N ASN A 122 8.98 0.29 1.76
CA ASN A 122 9.45 -0.58 0.68
C ASN A 122 8.48 -0.62 -0.52
N TYR A 123 7.19 -0.34 -0.31
CA TYR A 123 6.22 -0.22 -1.40
C TYR A 123 6.62 0.89 -2.39
N PHE A 124 7.12 2.02 -1.89
CA PHE A 124 7.54 3.16 -2.71
C PHE A 124 8.97 3.03 -3.24
N LEU A 125 9.85 2.41 -2.45
CA LEU A 125 11.29 2.34 -2.72
C LEU A 125 11.70 1.15 -3.59
N GLY A 126 10.95 0.05 -3.49
CA GLY A 126 11.49 -1.28 -3.79
C GLY A 126 10.97 -1.92 -5.06
N SER A 127 10.07 -1.30 -5.82
CA SER A 127 9.47 -2.02 -6.94
C SER A 127 9.24 -1.14 -8.14
N SER A 128 9.86 -1.57 -9.24
CA SER A 128 9.37 -1.25 -10.55
C SER A 128 7.87 -1.63 -10.60
N PRO A 129 7.01 -0.82 -11.24
CA PRO A 129 5.57 -1.07 -11.28
C PRO A 129 5.24 -2.48 -11.79
N GLN A 130 6.12 -3.06 -12.58
CA GLN A 130 6.05 -4.43 -13.09
C GLN A 130 6.11 -5.48 -11.97
N VAL A 131 6.97 -5.32 -10.98
CA VAL A 131 7.12 -6.30 -9.87
C VAL A 131 5.91 -6.23 -8.92
N LEU A 132 5.37 -5.03 -8.66
CA LEU A 132 4.13 -4.88 -7.91
C LEU A 132 2.95 -5.49 -8.64
N HIS A 133 2.84 -5.22 -9.95
CA HIS A 133 1.79 -5.78 -10.78
C HIS A 133 1.86 -7.31 -10.82
N GLN A 134 3.05 -7.88 -10.96
CA GLN A 134 3.26 -9.32 -10.96
C GLN A 134 2.87 -9.95 -9.63
N ARG A 135 3.22 -9.35 -8.49
CA ARG A 135 2.78 -9.84 -7.18
C ARG A 135 1.27 -9.74 -6.99
N ALA A 136 0.67 -8.60 -7.35
CA ALA A 136 -0.77 -8.41 -7.24
C ALA A 136 -1.53 -9.42 -8.12
N LEU A 137 -1.03 -9.71 -9.33
CA LEU A 137 -1.58 -10.76 -10.19
C LEU A 137 -1.45 -12.14 -9.56
N GLN A 138 -0.28 -12.48 -9.01
CA GLN A 138 -0.07 -13.76 -8.32
C GLN A 138 -1.04 -13.94 -7.15
N GLU A 139 -1.24 -12.90 -6.34
CA GLU A 139 -2.15 -12.96 -5.19
C GLU A 139 -3.61 -13.16 -5.63
N VAL A 140 -4.04 -12.45 -6.68
CA VAL A 140 -5.37 -12.64 -7.28
C VAL A 140 -5.55 -14.04 -7.87
N ASP A 141 -4.52 -14.59 -8.51
CA ASP A 141 -4.57 -15.93 -9.08
C ASP A 141 -4.61 -17.01 -8.00
N LEU A 142 -3.88 -16.83 -6.90
CA LEU A 142 -3.95 -17.71 -5.72
C LEU A 142 -5.35 -17.67 -5.08
N GLU A 143 -5.94 -16.48 -4.91
CA GLU A 143 -7.30 -16.34 -4.37
C GLU A 143 -8.34 -17.01 -5.28
N ARG A 144 -8.18 -16.89 -6.61
CA ARG A 144 -9.04 -17.56 -7.59
C ARG A 144 -8.89 -19.08 -7.55
N GLN A 145 -7.68 -19.59 -7.36
CA GLN A 145 -7.42 -21.03 -7.22
C GLN A 145 -8.07 -21.57 -5.94
N ALA A 146 -7.87 -20.91 -4.80
CA ALA A 146 -8.50 -21.28 -3.54
C ALA A 146 -10.04 -21.32 -3.66
N ARG A 147 -10.65 -20.30 -4.28
CA ARG A 147 -12.10 -20.30 -4.54
C ARG A 147 -12.54 -21.45 -5.44
N ARG A 148 -11.76 -21.82 -6.45
CA ARG A 148 -12.09 -22.95 -7.33
C ARG A 148 -12.04 -24.27 -6.58
N GLU A 149 -11.03 -24.46 -5.73
CA GLU A 149 -10.91 -25.65 -4.89
C GLU A 149 -12.06 -25.76 -3.89
N GLU A 150 -12.50 -24.64 -3.31
CA GLU A 150 -13.68 -24.59 -2.44
C GLU A 150 -14.96 -24.96 -3.19
N ILE A 151 -15.16 -24.41 -4.40
CA ILE A 151 -16.31 -24.73 -5.25
C ILE A 151 -16.30 -26.22 -5.64
N GLU A 152 -15.13 -26.76 -5.97
CA GLU A 152 -14.99 -28.18 -6.31
C GLU A 152 -15.33 -29.08 -5.11
N LYS A 153 -14.83 -28.75 -3.91
CA LYS A 153 -15.19 -29.46 -2.67
C LYS A 153 -16.69 -29.41 -2.41
N LEU A 154 -17.30 -28.23 -2.49
CA LEU A 154 -18.74 -28.07 -2.33
C LEU A 154 -19.53 -28.87 -3.36
N SER A 155 -19.06 -28.96 -4.60
CA SER A 155 -19.73 -29.74 -5.66
C SER A 155 -19.72 -31.25 -5.38
N LEU A 156 -18.63 -31.75 -4.78
CA LEU A 156 -18.52 -33.15 -4.36
C LEU A 156 -19.46 -33.46 -3.19
N GLU A 157 -19.51 -32.57 -2.19
CA GLU A 157 -20.44 -32.71 -1.06
C GLU A 157 -21.90 -32.70 -1.54
N LEU A 158 -22.25 -31.78 -2.44
CA LEU A 158 -23.58 -31.69 -3.02
C LEU A 158 -23.97 -33.00 -3.74
N ARG A 159 -23.04 -33.58 -4.51
CA ARG A 159 -23.23 -34.87 -5.19
C ARG A 159 -23.45 -36.02 -4.20
N GLY A 160 -22.73 -36.03 -3.09
CA GLY A 160 -22.93 -36.97 -1.98
C GLY A 160 -24.36 -36.88 -1.43
N VAL A 161 -24.80 -35.67 -1.09
CA VAL A 161 -26.16 -35.39 -0.57
C VAL A 161 -27.25 -35.78 -1.58
N PHE A 162 -27.05 -35.54 -2.88
CA PHE A 162 -27.99 -35.99 -3.90
C PHE A 162 -28.13 -37.52 -3.94
N SER A 163 -27.02 -38.25 -3.81
CA SER A 163 -27.07 -39.72 -3.78
C SER A 163 -27.80 -40.27 -2.56
N GLU A 164 -27.65 -39.61 -1.40
CA GLU A 164 -28.40 -39.95 -0.18
C GLU A 164 -29.89 -39.67 -0.36
N ARG A 165 -30.25 -38.51 -0.93
CA ARG A 165 -31.63 -38.17 -1.26
C ARG A 165 -32.29 -39.22 -2.15
N GLU A 166 -31.58 -39.72 -3.16
CA GLU A 166 -32.10 -40.76 -4.05
C GLU A 166 -32.31 -42.09 -3.33
N LYS A 167 -31.37 -42.53 -2.48
CA LYS A 167 -31.49 -43.73 -1.67
C LYS A 167 -32.69 -43.67 -0.72
N LEU A 168 -32.83 -42.59 0.04
CA LEU A 168 -33.99 -42.39 0.92
C LEU A 168 -35.30 -42.39 0.12
N LYS A 169 -35.32 -41.80 -1.07
CA LYS A 169 -36.51 -41.79 -1.93
C LYS A 169 -36.87 -43.20 -2.41
N SER A 170 -35.90 -44.04 -2.76
CA SER A 170 -36.15 -45.44 -3.10
C SER A 170 -36.67 -46.24 -1.91
N GLU A 171 -36.06 -46.08 -0.72
CA GLU A 171 -36.52 -46.75 0.51
C GLU A 171 -37.96 -46.38 0.85
N LEU A 172 -38.32 -45.10 0.76
CA LEU A 172 -39.70 -44.64 0.95
C LEU A 172 -40.66 -45.21 -0.09
N GLN A 173 -40.21 -45.40 -1.34
CA GLN A 173 -41.04 -46.04 -2.37
C GLN A 173 -41.26 -47.52 -2.09
N GLU A 174 -40.25 -48.24 -1.60
CA GLU A 174 -40.37 -49.65 -1.19
C GLU A 174 -41.33 -49.80 -0.01
N LEU A 175 -41.12 -49.05 1.08
CA LEU A 175 -42.03 -49.07 2.24
C LEU A 175 -43.47 -48.71 1.85
N LYS A 176 -43.65 -47.75 0.93
CA LYS A 176 -44.98 -47.38 0.42
C LYS A 176 -45.61 -48.51 -0.39
N LYS A 177 -44.84 -49.26 -1.19
CA LYS A 177 -45.34 -50.43 -1.92
C LYS A 177 -45.72 -51.54 -0.95
N ASP A 178 -44.90 -51.81 0.05
CA ASP A 178 -45.15 -52.83 1.07
C ASP A 178 -46.42 -52.52 1.87
N LEU A 179 -46.59 -51.27 2.32
CA LEU A 179 -47.82 -50.84 2.99
C LEU A 179 -49.06 -51.01 2.11
N LYS A 180 -48.97 -50.66 0.81
CA LYS A 180 -50.08 -50.88 -0.14
C LYS A 180 -50.38 -52.36 -0.31
N PHE A 181 -49.35 -53.21 -0.37
CA PHE A 181 -49.49 -54.64 -0.51
C PHE A 181 -50.15 -55.26 0.72
N HIS A 182 -49.67 -54.93 1.92
CA HIS A 182 -50.28 -55.35 3.18
C HIS A 182 -51.74 -54.90 3.31
N ARG A 183 -52.06 -53.67 2.91
CA ARG A 183 -53.44 -53.18 2.89
C ARG A 183 -54.32 -54.02 1.94
N ASN A 184 -53.83 -54.30 0.74
CA ASN A 184 -54.59 -55.09 -0.24
C ASN A 184 -54.76 -56.54 0.24
N ILE A 185 -53.72 -57.16 0.80
CA ILE A 185 -53.79 -58.50 1.39
C ILE A 185 -54.77 -58.55 2.56
N SER A 186 -54.73 -57.57 3.47
CA SER A 186 -55.64 -57.51 4.62
C SER A 186 -57.10 -57.49 4.16
N ILE A 187 -57.43 -56.74 3.12
CA ILE A 187 -58.78 -56.73 2.53
C ILE A 187 -59.15 -58.10 1.98
N VAL A 188 -58.24 -58.77 1.24
CA VAL A 188 -58.49 -60.11 0.68
C VAL A 188 -58.69 -61.15 1.78
N VAL A 189 -57.86 -61.15 2.82
CA VAL A 189 -57.99 -62.07 3.96
C VAL A 189 -59.30 -61.86 4.72
N LEU A 190 -59.73 -60.61 4.91
CA LEU A 190 -61.02 -60.30 5.51
C LEU A 190 -62.19 -60.82 4.66
N LEU A 191 -62.15 -60.64 3.34
CA LEU A 191 -63.18 -61.16 2.43
C LEU A 191 -63.24 -62.70 2.45
N ILE A 192 -62.09 -63.37 2.46
CA ILE A 192 -62.02 -64.83 2.57
C ILE A 192 -62.58 -65.27 3.93
N GLY A 193 -62.20 -64.63 5.03
CA GLY A 193 -62.73 -64.93 6.36
C GLY A 193 -64.25 -64.76 6.45
N LEU A 194 -64.79 -63.68 5.86
CA LEU A 194 -66.25 -63.46 5.77
C LEU A 194 -66.95 -64.55 4.93
N ALA A 195 -66.35 -64.96 3.82
CA ALA A 195 -66.88 -66.05 3.00
C ALA A 195 -66.91 -67.38 3.76
N TRP A 196 -65.82 -67.74 4.45
CA TRP A 196 -65.76 -68.95 5.29
C TRP A 196 -66.75 -68.89 6.46
N ALA A 197 -66.92 -67.73 7.10
CA ALA A 197 -67.94 -67.54 8.14
C ALA A 197 -69.35 -67.77 7.60
N GLY A 198 -69.66 -67.25 6.40
CA GLY A 198 -70.94 -67.48 5.72
C GLY A 198 -71.20 -68.97 5.45
N VAL A 199 -70.20 -69.70 4.94
CA VAL A 199 -70.30 -71.16 4.71
C VAL A 199 -70.52 -71.91 6.03
N PHE A 200 -69.78 -71.56 7.09
CA PHE A 200 -69.94 -72.19 8.40
C PHE A 200 -71.33 -71.94 9.01
N PHE A 201 -71.85 -70.72 8.92
CA PHE A 201 -73.21 -70.40 9.36
C PHE A 201 -74.27 -71.14 8.55
N PHE A 202 -74.10 -71.26 7.23
CA PHE A 202 -75.00 -72.02 6.38
C PHE A 202 -75.03 -73.50 6.74
N TRP A 203 -73.87 -74.09 7.06
CA TRP A 203 -73.77 -75.50 7.42
C TRP A 203 -74.31 -75.83 8.82
N LYS A 204 -74.29 -74.87 9.75
CA LYS A 204 -74.83 -75.04 11.11
C LYS A 204 -76.31 -74.67 11.23
N GLY A 205 -76.84 -73.89 10.28
CA GLY A 205 -78.24 -73.45 10.25
C GLY A 205 -79.21 -74.37 9.49
N LEU A 206 -78.72 -75.50 8.98
CA LEU A 206 -79.49 -76.58 8.36
C LEU A 206 -79.57 -77.78 9.33
#